data_AF-A0AAP4VLK4-F1
#
_entry.id   AF-A0AAP4VLK4-F1
#
_cell.length_a   1.000
_cell.length_b   1.000
_cell.length_c   1.000
_cell.angle_alpha   90.00
_cell.angle_beta   90.00
_cell.angle_gamma   90.00
#
_symmetry.space_group_name_H-M   'P 1'
#
loop_
_entity.id
_entity.type
_entity.pdbx_description
1 polymer ?
#
loop_
_entity_poly.entity_id
_entity_poly.type
_entity_poly.pdbx_seq_one_letter_code
_entity_poly.pdbx_strand_id
1 'polypeptide(L)'
;MNTWLDHWDRRYTDRVRLLVEILPALAQEPRFALKGGTAINLFEHDLPRLSVDIDLAWLPVHDYAEDARLIAEALGRLADVLRARPLQLQVQLSAGEGAGVTRLVASRGRARVQIETTPVMRGTVHPARNMVVRPRVEEAFGFASVQVLHFADLYAGKLAAALSRQHPRDLFDVGLLLEDERADQALWRTFLVYLTCSPKPAWEMLAPRVPADFTATFEAHFRGMTAEPVEAQVLLGIHERLLARVAGWLDEPSCAFLRSVEGERPDFDLIGLPHAAGLPAVRRKLLNLAQRTDAKRAADRGLLEEALARIVGARSSR
;
A
#
# COMPACT_ATOMS: atom_id res chain seq x y z
N MET A 1 -15.08 -2.72 30.90
CA MET A 1 -14.20 -1.64 30.37
C MET A 1 -13.14 -2.32 29.56
N ASN A 2 -12.99 -1.96 28.27
CA ASN A 2 -12.04 -2.61 27.37
C ASN A 2 -10.61 -2.10 27.69
N THR A 3 -9.89 -2.82 28.55
CA THR A 3 -8.53 -2.46 29.01
C THR A 3 -7.48 -2.55 27.90
N TRP A 4 -7.84 -3.10 26.74
CA TRP A 4 -6.96 -3.20 25.57
C TRP A 4 -6.50 -1.82 25.07
N LEU A 5 -7.34 -0.79 25.20
CA LEU A 5 -7.00 0.58 24.80
C LEU A 5 -6.02 1.27 25.76
N ASP A 6 -5.90 0.78 27.00
CA ASP A 6 -5.04 1.41 28.02
C ASP A 6 -3.54 1.29 27.66
N HIS A 7 -3.20 0.43 26.71
CA HIS A 7 -1.84 0.26 26.19
C HIS A 7 -1.41 1.34 25.18
N TRP A 8 -2.35 2.17 24.69
CA TRP A 8 -2.07 3.18 23.65
C TRP A 8 -2.26 4.61 24.14
N ASP A 9 -1.43 5.51 23.61
CA ASP A 9 -1.62 6.95 23.85
C ASP A 9 -3.00 7.38 23.32
N ARG A 10 -3.78 7.96 24.23
CA ARG A 10 -5.15 8.42 23.99
C ARG A 10 -5.27 9.27 22.73
N ARG A 11 -4.27 10.09 22.41
CA ARG A 11 -4.25 10.92 21.19
C ARG A 11 -4.37 10.09 19.92
N TYR A 12 -3.74 8.93 19.86
CA TYR A 12 -3.86 8.04 18.70
C TYR A 12 -5.19 7.30 18.71
N THR A 13 -5.69 6.87 19.86
CA THR A 13 -7.00 6.21 19.96
C THR A 13 -8.15 7.14 19.55
N ASP A 14 -8.08 8.43 19.89
CA ASP A 14 -9.07 9.44 19.46
C ASP A 14 -9.03 9.65 17.93
N ARG A 15 -7.84 9.57 17.32
CA ARG A 15 -7.69 9.62 15.85
C ARG A 15 -8.27 8.38 15.18
N VAL A 16 -8.03 7.18 15.73
CA VAL A 16 -8.62 5.93 15.21
C VAL A 16 -10.14 5.94 15.36
N ARG A 17 -10.67 6.43 16.49
CA ARG A 17 -12.11 6.61 16.70
C ARG A 17 -12.73 7.51 15.63
N LEU A 18 -12.15 8.70 15.42
CA LEU A 18 -12.61 9.61 14.37
C LEU A 18 -12.50 8.97 12.98
N LEU A 19 -11.45 8.20 12.71
CA LEU A 19 -11.28 7.47 11.46
C LEU A 19 -12.44 6.49 11.26
N VAL A 20 -12.75 5.65 12.24
CA VAL A 20 -13.84 4.66 12.15
C VAL A 20 -15.20 5.35 11.96
N GLU A 21 -15.44 6.48 12.61
CA GLU A 21 -16.66 7.28 12.40
C GLU A 21 -16.80 7.87 10.98
N ILE A 22 -15.68 8.11 10.28
CA ILE A 22 -15.65 8.62 8.90
C ILE A 22 -15.96 7.52 7.88
N LEU A 23 -15.59 6.27 8.16
CA LEU A 23 -15.69 5.16 7.20
C LEU A 23 -17.11 4.94 6.63
N PRO A 24 -18.21 5.04 7.40
CA PRO A 24 -19.56 4.94 6.84
C PRO A 24 -19.92 6.04 5.82
N ALA A 25 -19.38 7.25 5.96
CA ALA A 25 -19.56 8.32 4.96
C ALA A 25 -18.78 8.01 3.68
N LEU A 26 -17.55 7.48 3.83
CA LEU A 26 -16.73 7.02 2.71
C LEU A 26 -17.41 5.89 1.93
N ALA A 27 -18.07 4.95 2.62
CA ALA A 27 -18.75 3.80 2.03
C ALA A 27 -19.84 4.18 1.01
N GLN A 28 -20.36 5.41 1.06
CA GLN A 28 -21.39 5.91 0.13
C GLN A 28 -20.83 6.25 -1.25
N GLU A 29 -19.50 6.30 -1.42
CA GLU A 29 -18.83 6.52 -2.69
C GLU A 29 -18.19 5.20 -3.18
N PRO A 30 -18.92 4.37 -3.95
CA PRO A 30 -18.49 3.01 -4.31
C PRO A 30 -17.33 2.96 -5.31
N ARG A 31 -16.88 4.12 -5.80
CA ARG A 31 -15.70 4.24 -6.68
C ARG A 31 -14.39 4.30 -5.90
N PHE A 32 -14.44 4.45 -4.58
CA PHE A 32 -13.27 4.34 -3.72
C PHE A 32 -13.23 3.02 -2.97
N ALA A 33 -12.04 2.42 -2.93
CA ALA A 33 -11.74 1.29 -2.05
C ALA A 33 -10.63 1.68 -1.06
N LEU A 34 -10.78 1.26 0.19
CA LEU A 34 -9.78 1.44 1.23
C LEU A 34 -8.53 0.60 0.92
N LYS A 35 -7.35 1.19 1.08
CA LYS A 35 -6.06 0.52 0.94
C LYS A 35 -5.11 0.83 2.10
N GLY A 36 -3.88 0.33 2.00
CA GLY A 36 -2.79 0.72 2.87
C GLY A 36 -2.91 0.19 4.30
N GLY A 37 -2.27 0.89 5.23
CA GLY A 37 -2.15 0.43 6.62
C GLY A 37 -3.48 0.30 7.35
N THR A 38 -4.45 1.16 7.02
CA THR A 38 -5.77 1.17 7.67
C THR A 38 -6.63 0.01 7.22
N ALA A 39 -6.62 -0.35 5.93
CA ALA A 39 -7.24 -1.59 5.46
C ALA A 39 -6.66 -2.80 6.20
N ILE A 40 -5.32 -2.92 6.22
CA ILE A 40 -4.63 -4.06 6.86
C ILE A 40 -4.97 -4.16 8.35
N ASN A 41 -4.84 -3.05 9.08
CA ASN A 41 -4.91 -3.09 10.55
C ASN A 41 -6.35 -3.00 11.10
N LEU A 42 -7.36 -2.63 10.32
CA LEU A 42 -8.74 -2.58 10.80
C LEU A 42 -9.62 -3.69 10.22
N PHE A 43 -9.27 -4.24 9.05
CA PHE A 43 -10.13 -5.18 8.31
C PHE A 43 -9.49 -6.56 8.10
N GLU A 44 -8.16 -6.66 7.96
CA GLU A 44 -7.49 -7.98 7.94
C GLU A 44 -7.12 -8.46 9.34
N HIS A 45 -6.69 -7.54 10.21
CA HIS A 45 -6.17 -7.85 11.54
C HIS A 45 -6.88 -7.05 12.63
N ASP A 46 -6.90 -7.58 13.85
CA ASP A 46 -7.47 -6.92 15.03
C ASP A 46 -6.54 -5.82 15.59
N LEU A 47 -6.20 -4.83 14.76
CA LEU A 47 -5.38 -3.64 15.06
C LEU A 47 -4.07 -3.93 15.82
N PRO A 48 -3.17 -4.78 15.28
CA PRO A 48 -1.88 -5.07 15.89
C PRO A 48 -0.97 -3.82 15.96
N ARG A 49 -1.27 -2.79 15.16
CA ARG A 49 -0.73 -1.44 15.33
C ARG A 49 -1.73 -0.37 14.91
N LEU A 50 -1.54 0.83 15.46
CA LEU A 50 -2.30 2.02 15.11
C LEU A 50 -2.07 2.42 13.64
N SER A 51 -3.15 2.74 12.95
CA SER A 51 -3.16 3.37 11.63
C SER A 51 -4.14 4.55 11.65
N VAL A 52 -3.70 5.72 11.22
CA VAL A 52 -4.37 7.00 11.52
C VAL A 52 -4.73 7.85 10.29
N ASP A 53 -4.45 7.31 9.10
CA ASP A 53 -4.72 7.94 7.82
C ASP A 53 -5.58 6.98 6.96
N ILE A 54 -6.42 7.52 6.09
CA ILE A 54 -7.25 6.76 5.16
C ILE A 54 -6.62 6.90 3.77
N ASP A 55 -6.06 5.81 3.28
CA ASP A 55 -5.60 5.69 1.90
C ASP A 55 -6.69 5.09 1.03
N LEU A 56 -6.96 5.70 -0.13
CA LEU A 56 -7.97 5.25 -1.08
C LEU A 56 -7.37 4.90 -2.44
N ALA A 57 -7.89 3.84 -3.05
CA ALA A 57 -7.75 3.57 -4.47
C ALA A 57 -9.01 4.05 -5.20
N TRP A 58 -8.86 4.77 -6.30
CA TRP A 58 -9.94 5.03 -7.24
C TRP A 58 -10.10 3.82 -8.16
N LEU A 59 -11.28 3.23 -8.22
CA LEU A 59 -11.53 1.99 -8.97
C LEU A 59 -11.74 2.19 -10.48
N PRO A 60 -12.47 3.21 -10.94
CA PRO A 60 -12.65 3.43 -12.36
C PRO A 60 -11.34 3.66 -13.10
N VAL A 61 -11.32 3.26 -14.37
CA VAL A 61 -10.16 3.35 -15.27
C VAL A 61 -10.61 4.03 -16.56
N HIS A 62 -10.79 5.34 -16.50
CA HIS A 62 -10.96 6.23 -17.65
C HIS A 62 -9.63 6.91 -17.99
N ASP A 63 -9.65 7.94 -18.85
CA ASP A 63 -8.48 8.79 -19.02
C ASP A 63 -8.12 9.55 -17.73
N TYR A 64 -6.87 10.04 -17.65
CA TYR A 64 -6.38 10.67 -16.43
C TYR A 64 -7.13 11.94 -16.07
N ALA A 65 -7.50 12.76 -17.05
CA ALA A 65 -8.13 14.05 -16.81
C ALA A 65 -9.57 13.86 -16.31
N GLU A 66 -10.30 12.92 -16.91
CA GLU A 66 -11.63 12.53 -16.48
C GLU A 66 -11.61 11.99 -15.05
N ASP A 67 -10.78 11.00 -14.74
CA ASP A 67 -10.73 10.42 -13.40
C ASP A 67 -10.23 11.42 -12.35
N ALA A 68 -9.29 12.30 -12.68
CA ALA A 68 -8.85 13.36 -11.77
C ALA A 68 -10.00 14.31 -11.41
N ARG A 69 -10.82 14.71 -12.40
CA ARG A 69 -12.03 15.52 -12.15
C ARG A 69 -13.04 14.77 -11.28
N LEU A 70 -13.33 13.50 -11.59
CA LEU A 70 -14.28 12.69 -10.84
C LEU A 70 -13.83 12.43 -9.39
N ILE A 71 -12.53 12.23 -9.17
CA ILE A 71 -11.92 12.13 -7.84
C ILE A 71 -12.14 13.43 -7.06
N ALA A 72 -11.87 14.58 -7.66
CA ALA A 72 -12.04 15.87 -7.01
C ALA A 72 -13.51 16.13 -6.61
N GLU A 73 -14.46 15.78 -7.48
CA GLU A 73 -15.89 15.86 -7.20
C GLU A 73 -16.32 14.90 -6.09
N ALA A 74 -15.79 13.68 -6.08
CA ALA A 74 -16.08 12.68 -5.06
C ALA A 74 -15.55 13.11 -3.67
N LEU A 75 -14.33 13.65 -3.61
CA LEU A 75 -13.78 14.21 -2.36
C LEU A 75 -14.54 15.47 -1.92
N GLY A 76 -15.03 16.28 -2.86
CA GLY A 76 -15.93 17.42 -2.58
C GLY A 76 -17.23 16.97 -1.90
N ARG A 77 -17.93 16.01 -2.50
CA ARG A 77 -19.15 15.43 -1.90
C ARG A 77 -18.89 14.81 -0.53
N LEU A 78 -17.80 14.06 -0.38
CA LEU A 78 -17.41 13.49 0.91
C LEU A 78 -17.17 14.60 1.94
N ALA A 79 -16.48 15.69 1.57
CA ALA A 79 -16.27 16.82 2.46
C ALA A 79 -17.60 17.43 2.95
N ASP A 80 -18.58 17.57 2.07
CA ASP A 80 -19.89 18.13 2.43
C ASP A 80 -20.65 17.20 3.38
N VAL A 81 -20.62 15.89 3.15
CA VAL A 81 -21.18 14.88 4.06
C VAL A 81 -20.51 14.95 5.44
N LEU A 82 -19.18 15.06 5.48
CA LEU A 82 -18.43 15.11 6.74
C LEU A 82 -18.67 16.41 7.52
N ARG A 83 -18.93 17.53 6.84
CA ARG A 83 -19.31 18.82 7.48
C ARG A 83 -20.75 18.83 7.99
N ALA A 84 -21.64 18.06 7.36
CA ALA A 84 -23.05 17.98 7.74
C ALA A 84 -23.25 17.21 9.05
N ARG A 85 -24.48 17.26 9.59
CA ARG A 85 -24.89 16.38 10.68
C ARG A 85 -24.94 14.92 10.18
N PRO A 86 -24.60 13.93 11.02
CA PRO A 86 -24.29 14.06 12.45
C PRO A 86 -22.81 14.36 12.77
N LEU A 87 -21.89 14.27 11.79
CA LEU A 87 -20.44 14.28 12.06
C LEU A 87 -19.87 15.66 12.38
N GLN A 88 -20.35 16.71 11.71
CA GLN A 88 -19.99 18.12 11.92
C GLN A 88 -18.47 18.38 12.02
N LEU A 89 -17.69 17.76 11.12
CA LEU A 89 -16.24 17.85 11.13
C LEU A 89 -15.76 19.15 10.48
N GLN A 90 -14.60 19.63 10.93
CA GLN A 90 -13.83 20.62 10.18
C GLN A 90 -13.13 19.90 9.04
N VAL A 91 -13.35 20.35 7.80
CA VAL A 91 -12.83 19.67 6.61
C VAL A 91 -12.09 20.64 5.69
N GLN A 92 -10.84 20.32 5.41
CA GLN A 92 -9.98 21.03 4.47
C GLN A 92 -9.67 20.14 3.27
N LEU A 93 -9.87 20.68 2.06
CA LEU A 93 -9.49 20.03 0.82
C LEU A 93 -8.14 20.59 0.35
N SER A 94 -7.30 19.74 -0.22
CA SER A 94 -6.05 20.16 -0.83
C SER A 94 -5.80 19.41 -2.14
N ALA A 95 -5.20 20.12 -3.09
CA ALA A 95 -4.82 19.56 -4.37
C ALA A 95 -3.46 18.85 -4.29
N GLY A 96 -3.32 17.77 -5.05
CA GLY A 96 -2.02 17.23 -5.44
C GLY A 96 -1.47 17.98 -6.65
N GLU A 97 -0.15 17.91 -6.89
CA GLU A 97 0.47 18.54 -8.05
C GLU A 97 -0.23 18.11 -9.35
N GLY A 98 -0.84 19.08 -10.05
CA GLY A 98 -1.44 18.89 -11.38
C GLY A 98 -2.69 18.00 -11.47
N ALA A 99 -3.31 17.60 -10.35
CA ALA A 99 -4.36 16.57 -10.34
C ALA A 99 -5.72 17.02 -9.77
N GLY A 100 -5.90 18.30 -9.46
CA GLY A 100 -7.07 18.75 -8.69
C GLY A 100 -7.03 18.24 -7.25
N VAL A 101 -8.18 18.26 -6.57
CA VAL A 101 -8.30 17.81 -5.16
C VAL A 101 -8.03 16.29 -5.08
N THR A 102 -7.00 15.89 -4.35
CA THR A 102 -6.64 14.48 -4.13
C THR A 102 -6.51 14.11 -2.65
N ARG A 103 -6.65 15.10 -1.77
CA ARG A 103 -6.54 14.93 -0.33
C ARG A 103 -7.60 15.77 0.39
N LEU A 104 -8.14 15.17 1.44
CA LEU A 104 -9.08 15.76 2.38
C LEU A 104 -8.53 15.54 3.79
N VAL A 105 -8.62 16.55 4.64
CA VAL A 105 -8.30 16.45 6.05
C VAL A 105 -9.55 16.74 6.85
N ALA A 106 -9.96 15.79 7.67
CA ALA A 106 -11.10 15.92 8.59
C ALA A 106 -10.60 15.98 10.03
N SER A 107 -11.14 16.89 10.83
CA SER A 107 -10.75 17.05 12.23
C SER A 107 -11.92 17.30 13.17
N ARG A 108 -11.75 16.79 14.41
CA ARG A 108 -12.61 17.06 15.56
C ARG A 108 -11.74 17.31 16.78
N GLY A 109 -11.77 18.53 17.30
CA GLY A 109 -10.87 18.95 18.38
C GLY A 109 -9.40 18.77 17.97
N ARG A 110 -8.66 17.92 18.72
CA ARG A 110 -7.24 17.61 18.43
C ARG A 110 -7.06 16.41 17.48
N ALA A 111 -8.11 15.63 17.23
CA ALA A 111 -8.04 14.49 16.34
C ALA A 111 -8.11 14.95 14.88
N ARG A 112 -7.20 14.43 14.05
CA ARG A 112 -7.09 14.74 12.62
C ARG A 112 -6.90 13.45 11.83
N VAL A 113 -7.71 13.24 10.81
CA VAL A 113 -7.61 12.10 9.88
C VAL A 113 -7.36 12.66 8.49
N GLN A 114 -6.28 12.22 7.86
CA GLN A 114 -6.00 12.51 6.47
C GLN A 114 -6.65 11.43 5.60
N ILE A 115 -7.36 11.84 4.55
CA ILE A 115 -7.92 10.98 3.52
C ILE A 115 -7.22 11.34 2.22
N GLU A 116 -6.58 10.39 1.57
CA GLU A 116 -5.86 10.65 0.32
C GLU A 116 -6.02 9.56 -0.72
N THR A 117 -5.93 9.96 -1.98
CA THR A 117 -5.90 9.07 -3.14
C THR A 117 -4.75 9.44 -4.06
N THR A 118 -4.29 8.47 -4.85
CA THR A 118 -3.22 8.65 -5.83
C THR A 118 -3.77 8.38 -7.24
N PRO A 119 -4.15 9.42 -8.02
CA PRO A 119 -4.82 9.24 -9.32
C PRO A 119 -4.05 8.40 -10.35
N VAL A 120 -2.72 8.36 -10.24
CA VAL A 120 -1.88 7.50 -11.11
C VAL A 120 -2.07 6.02 -10.79
N MET A 121 -2.24 5.67 -9.51
CA MET A 121 -2.41 4.29 -9.01
C MET A 121 -3.89 3.87 -8.94
N ARG A 122 -4.71 4.32 -9.90
CA ARG A 122 -6.13 3.94 -10.01
C ARG A 122 -6.30 2.60 -10.72
N GLY A 123 -7.46 1.98 -10.55
CA GLY A 123 -7.71 0.59 -10.91
C GLY A 123 -7.17 -0.40 -9.87
N THR A 124 -7.44 -1.68 -10.08
CA THR A 124 -7.05 -2.77 -9.16
C THR A 124 -6.69 -4.02 -9.96
N VAL A 125 -5.79 -4.86 -9.44
CA VAL A 125 -5.48 -6.15 -10.08
C VAL A 125 -6.62 -7.12 -9.84
N HIS A 126 -7.13 -7.18 -8.61
CA HIS A 126 -8.26 -8.03 -8.24
C HIS A 126 -9.46 -7.19 -7.79
N PRO A 127 -10.69 -7.71 -7.95
CA PRO A 127 -11.89 -7.02 -7.49
C PRO A 127 -11.82 -6.63 -6.01
N ALA A 128 -12.17 -5.38 -5.71
CA ALA A 128 -12.34 -4.94 -4.34
C ALA A 128 -13.51 -5.68 -3.67
N ARG A 129 -13.48 -5.75 -2.33
CA ARG A 129 -14.43 -6.53 -1.53
C ARG A 129 -15.02 -5.69 -0.41
N ASN A 130 -16.30 -5.90 -0.11
CA ASN A 130 -16.90 -5.29 1.07
C ASN A 130 -16.44 -6.06 2.31
N MET A 131 -15.96 -5.31 3.31
CA MET A 131 -15.53 -5.87 4.59
C MET A 131 -16.16 -5.08 5.72
N VAL A 132 -16.24 -5.71 6.89
CA VAL A 132 -16.51 -5.07 8.17
C VAL A 132 -15.23 -5.01 8.97
N VAL A 133 -15.10 -4.02 9.84
CA VAL A 133 -13.96 -3.96 10.77
C VAL A 133 -13.88 -5.24 11.62
N ARG A 134 -12.67 -5.58 12.05
CA ARG A 134 -12.43 -6.78 12.86
C ARG A 134 -13.08 -6.68 14.25
N PRO A 135 -13.44 -7.81 14.89
CA PRO A 135 -14.25 -7.80 16.11
C PRO A 135 -13.70 -6.91 17.24
N ARG A 136 -12.38 -6.92 17.50
CA ARG A 136 -11.78 -6.06 18.55
C ARG A 136 -11.84 -4.58 18.18
N VAL A 137 -11.74 -4.27 16.89
CA VAL A 137 -11.87 -2.90 16.38
C VAL A 137 -13.31 -2.41 16.54
N GLU A 138 -14.29 -3.25 16.21
CA GLU A 138 -15.70 -2.95 16.40
C GLU A 138 -16.03 -2.69 17.87
N GLU A 139 -15.59 -3.57 18.77
CA GLU A 139 -15.81 -3.43 20.21
C GLU A 139 -15.21 -2.12 20.76
N ALA A 140 -14.03 -1.73 20.28
CA ALA A 140 -13.31 -0.57 20.78
C ALA A 140 -13.76 0.77 20.17
N PHE A 141 -14.10 0.79 18.88
CA PHE A 141 -14.30 2.01 18.09
C PHE A 141 -15.65 2.10 17.39
N GLY A 142 -16.44 1.02 17.38
CA GLY A 142 -17.74 0.94 16.72
C GLY A 142 -17.69 0.26 15.35
N PHE A 143 -18.88 -0.05 14.84
CA PHE A 143 -19.06 -0.73 13.56
C PHE A 143 -18.72 0.18 12.37
N ALA A 144 -18.04 -0.38 11.38
CA ALA A 144 -17.90 0.20 10.05
C ALA A 144 -17.83 -0.90 8.99
N SER A 145 -18.44 -0.64 7.84
CA SER A 145 -18.33 -1.46 6.65
C SER A 145 -17.98 -0.59 5.45
N VAL A 146 -16.97 -1.00 4.69
CA VAL A 146 -16.48 -0.30 3.52
C VAL A 146 -16.00 -1.29 2.47
N GLN A 147 -15.83 -0.79 1.24
CA GLN A 147 -15.09 -1.49 0.22
C GLN A 147 -13.58 -1.39 0.50
N VAL A 148 -12.89 -2.52 0.46
CA VAL A 148 -11.46 -2.67 0.71
C VAL A 148 -10.82 -3.36 -0.49
N LEU A 149 -9.58 -3.00 -0.83
CA LEU A 149 -8.83 -3.75 -1.84
C LEU A 149 -8.71 -5.23 -1.47
N HIS A 150 -8.57 -6.08 -2.49
CA HIS A 150 -8.28 -7.49 -2.27
C HIS A 150 -6.99 -7.67 -1.46
N PHE A 151 -6.91 -8.75 -0.68
CA PHE A 151 -5.74 -9.04 0.17
C PHE A 151 -4.42 -8.96 -0.62
N ALA A 152 -4.39 -9.56 -1.81
CA ALA A 152 -3.22 -9.55 -2.68
C ALA A 152 -2.81 -8.13 -3.11
N ASP A 153 -3.76 -7.24 -3.44
CA ASP A 153 -3.48 -5.85 -3.80
C ASP A 153 -2.96 -5.03 -2.60
N LEU A 154 -3.54 -5.23 -1.40
CA LEU A 154 -3.10 -4.58 -0.17
C LEU A 154 -1.64 -4.91 0.13
N TYR A 155 -1.33 -6.20 0.15
CA TYR A 155 -0.01 -6.68 0.52
C TYR A 155 1.02 -6.55 -0.61
N ALA A 156 0.61 -6.58 -1.88
CA ALA A 156 1.49 -6.22 -3.00
C ALA A 156 1.97 -4.76 -2.87
N GLY A 157 1.06 -3.84 -2.58
CA GLY A 157 1.41 -2.45 -2.28
C GLY A 157 2.30 -2.32 -1.05
N LYS A 158 2.05 -3.14 -0.02
CA LYS A 158 2.85 -3.19 1.21
C LYS A 158 4.28 -3.68 0.99
N LEU A 159 4.44 -4.77 0.25
CA LEU A 159 5.73 -5.33 -0.16
C LEU A 159 6.52 -4.32 -1.00
N ALA A 160 5.86 -3.66 -1.97
CA ALA A 160 6.48 -2.64 -2.80
C ALA A 160 6.99 -1.45 -1.95
N ALA A 161 6.20 -0.98 -0.98
CA ALA A 161 6.63 0.07 -0.05
C ALA A 161 7.78 -0.39 0.84
N ALA A 162 7.70 -1.59 1.42
CA ALA A 162 8.72 -2.15 2.29
C ALA A 162 10.08 -2.28 1.58
N LEU A 163 10.11 -2.77 0.35
CA LEU A 163 11.34 -2.92 -0.43
C LEU A 163 11.87 -1.57 -0.98
N SER A 164 10.98 -0.60 -1.21
CA SER A 164 11.36 0.71 -1.75
C SER A 164 11.92 1.65 -0.69
N ARG A 165 11.18 1.89 0.40
CA ARG A 165 11.51 2.91 1.42
C ARG A 165 11.81 2.34 2.80
N GLN A 166 11.54 1.05 3.04
CA GLN A 166 11.96 0.32 4.24
C GLN A 166 11.52 0.96 5.57
N HIS A 167 10.36 1.60 5.58
CA HIS A 167 9.86 2.28 6.78
C HIS A 167 9.43 1.23 7.85
N PRO A 168 9.64 1.48 9.16
CA PRO A 168 9.28 0.54 10.23
C PRO A 168 7.84 -0.01 10.17
N ARG A 169 6.85 0.87 9.92
CA ARG A 169 5.44 0.47 9.71
C ARG A 169 5.27 -0.52 8.55
N ASP A 170 6.08 -0.39 7.51
CA ASP A 170 5.99 -1.28 6.35
C ASP A 170 6.53 -2.66 6.65
N LEU A 171 7.69 -2.72 7.33
CA LEU A 171 8.26 -3.97 7.79
C LEU A 171 7.37 -4.66 8.83
N PHE A 172 6.74 -3.92 9.74
CA PHE A 172 5.81 -4.50 10.71
C PHE A 172 4.63 -5.18 10.02
N ASP A 173 3.95 -4.50 9.09
CA ASP A 173 2.82 -5.10 8.36
C ASP A 173 3.25 -6.31 7.53
N VAL A 174 4.44 -6.26 6.90
CA VAL A 174 5.01 -7.41 6.17
C VAL A 174 5.35 -8.54 7.13
N GLY A 175 5.76 -8.26 8.36
CA GLY A 175 5.98 -9.27 9.39
C GLY A 175 4.75 -10.13 9.62
N LEU A 176 3.57 -9.50 9.71
CA LEU A 176 2.28 -10.20 9.82
C LEU A 176 1.99 -11.05 8.57
N LEU A 177 2.29 -10.52 7.39
CA LEU A 177 2.12 -11.25 6.13
C LEU A 177 2.99 -12.50 6.05
N LEU A 178 4.23 -12.45 6.51
CA LEU A 178 5.17 -13.57 6.37
C LEU A 178 4.73 -14.83 7.15
N GLU A 179 3.85 -14.66 8.14
CA GLU A 179 3.20 -15.71 8.93
C GLU A 179 1.80 -16.08 8.39
N ASP A 180 1.28 -15.36 7.40
CA ASP A 180 -0.04 -15.60 6.81
C ASP A 180 0.06 -16.59 5.64
N GLU A 181 -0.81 -17.60 5.62
CA GLU A 181 -0.85 -18.63 4.57
C GLU A 181 -1.16 -18.07 3.17
N ARG A 182 -1.82 -16.90 3.11
CA ARG A 182 -2.13 -16.19 1.87
C ARG A 182 -0.90 -15.46 1.29
N ALA A 183 0.26 -15.55 1.94
CA ALA A 183 1.54 -15.22 1.34
C ALA A 183 1.94 -16.28 0.31
N ASP A 184 1.20 -16.30 -0.81
CA ASP A 184 1.22 -17.36 -1.82
C ASP A 184 1.63 -16.85 -3.21
N GLN A 185 1.49 -17.70 -4.23
CA GLN A 185 1.80 -17.33 -5.61
C GLN A 185 0.88 -16.25 -6.18
N ALA A 186 -0.38 -16.17 -5.74
CA ALA A 186 -1.32 -15.16 -6.21
C ALA A 186 -0.88 -13.77 -5.71
N LEU A 187 -0.48 -13.67 -4.44
CA LEU A 187 0.14 -12.46 -3.91
C LEU A 187 1.43 -12.12 -4.64
N TRP A 188 2.32 -13.10 -4.87
CA TRP A 188 3.58 -12.88 -5.57
C TRP A 188 3.39 -12.29 -6.97
N ARG A 189 2.51 -12.87 -7.78
CA ARG A 189 2.18 -12.36 -9.13
C ARG A 189 1.59 -10.96 -9.07
N THR A 190 0.74 -10.68 -8.09
CA THR A 190 0.18 -9.34 -7.86
C THR A 190 1.28 -8.36 -7.46
N PHE A 191 2.24 -8.76 -6.63
CA PHE A 191 3.39 -7.96 -6.27
C PHE A 191 4.24 -7.59 -7.48
N LEU A 192 4.44 -8.48 -8.46
CA LEU A 192 5.15 -8.16 -9.70
C LEU A 192 4.48 -7.02 -10.49
N VAL A 193 3.15 -6.93 -10.48
CA VAL A 193 2.41 -5.79 -11.04
C VAL A 193 2.71 -4.51 -10.27
N TYR A 194 2.65 -4.54 -8.94
CA TYR A 194 2.92 -3.36 -8.10
C TYR A 194 4.39 -2.91 -8.14
N LEU A 195 5.33 -3.86 -8.26
CA LEU A 195 6.74 -3.60 -8.50
C LEU A 195 6.92 -2.86 -9.82
N THR A 196 6.21 -3.27 -10.88
CA THR A 196 6.21 -2.55 -12.17
C THR A 196 5.71 -1.12 -12.01
N CYS A 197 4.67 -0.88 -11.21
CA CYS A 197 4.14 0.46 -10.94
C CYS A 197 5.09 1.38 -10.14
N SER A 198 6.15 0.83 -9.54
CA SER A 198 7.10 1.59 -8.73
C SER A 198 7.89 2.60 -9.58
N PRO A 199 8.21 3.79 -9.03
CA PRO A 199 9.15 4.69 -9.69
C PRO A 199 10.57 4.10 -9.76
N LYS A 200 10.93 3.20 -8.84
CA LYS A 200 12.25 2.54 -8.80
C LYS A 200 12.36 1.47 -9.91
N PRO A 201 13.57 1.22 -10.43
CA PRO A 201 13.80 0.08 -11.31
C PRO A 201 13.65 -1.24 -10.53
N ALA A 202 13.30 -2.33 -11.22
CA ALA A 202 13.02 -3.62 -10.60
C ALA A 202 14.21 -4.13 -9.76
N TRP A 203 15.43 -3.98 -10.27
CA TRP A 203 16.65 -4.44 -9.62
C TRP A 203 16.87 -3.81 -8.24
N GLU A 204 16.49 -2.54 -8.05
CA GLU A 204 16.65 -1.84 -6.77
C GLU A 204 15.65 -2.36 -5.72
N MET A 205 14.50 -2.87 -6.16
CA MET A 205 13.50 -3.47 -5.25
C MET A 205 13.81 -4.93 -4.94
N LEU A 206 14.46 -5.66 -5.85
CA LEU A 206 14.88 -7.05 -5.63
C LEU A 206 16.16 -7.16 -4.80
N ALA A 207 17.04 -6.17 -4.89
CA ALA A 207 18.25 -6.04 -4.10
C ALA A 207 18.31 -4.67 -3.41
N PRO A 208 17.36 -4.39 -2.49
CA PRO A 208 17.30 -3.11 -1.82
C PRO A 208 18.51 -2.92 -0.91
N ARG A 209 18.91 -1.66 -0.72
CA ARG A 209 19.97 -1.30 0.22
C ARG A 209 19.57 -1.68 1.64
N VAL A 210 20.55 -1.88 2.52
CA VAL A 210 20.29 -2.02 3.95
C VAL A 210 19.62 -0.74 4.47
N PRO A 211 18.60 -0.84 5.36
CA PRO A 211 17.95 0.33 5.93
C PRO A 211 18.95 1.26 6.61
N ALA A 212 19.03 2.51 6.14
CA ALA A 212 19.82 3.56 6.79
C ALA A 212 19.00 4.27 7.86
N ASP A 213 19.65 4.70 8.96
CA ASP A 213 19.02 5.46 10.07
C ASP A 213 17.74 4.81 10.63
N PHE A 214 17.65 3.49 10.56
CA PHE A 214 16.42 2.75 10.85
C PHE A 214 15.98 2.92 12.30
N THR A 215 16.92 2.84 13.25
CA THR A 215 16.63 3.03 14.68
C THR A 215 16.09 4.43 14.96
N ALA A 216 16.66 5.47 14.35
CA ALA A 216 16.18 6.84 14.54
C ALA A 216 14.75 7.01 13.97
N THR A 217 14.49 6.45 12.78
CA THR A 217 13.16 6.45 12.15
C THR A 217 12.15 5.67 13.00
N PHE A 218 12.55 4.53 13.55
CA PHE A 218 11.74 3.71 14.44
C PHE A 218 11.33 4.47 15.70
N GLU A 219 12.29 5.07 16.40
CA GLU A 219 12.05 5.84 17.63
C GLU A 219 11.12 7.04 17.36
N ALA A 220 11.33 7.77 16.26
CA ALA A 220 10.57 8.97 15.94
C ALA A 220 9.15 8.70 15.43
N HIS A 221 8.94 7.62 14.68
CA HIS A 221 7.73 7.46 13.85
C HIS A 221 6.96 6.16 14.08
N PHE A 222 7.46 5.26 14.93
CA PHE A 222 6.82 3.96 15.14
C PHE A 222 6.78 3.43 16.57
N ARG A 223 7.73 3.82 17.43
CA ARG A 223 7.73 3.40 18.83
C ARG A 223 6.41 3.74 19.53
N GLY A 224 5.85 2.76 20.25
CA GLY A 224 4.58 2.90 20.97
C GLY A 224 3.32 2.89 20.10
N MET A 225 3.44 2.58 18.80
CA MET A 225 2.28 2.47 17.90
C MET A 225 1.72 1.04 17.78
N THR A 226 2.33 0.04 18.40
CA THR A 226 1.92 -1.37 18.32
C THR A 226 1.13 -1.79 19.55
N ALA A 227 0.23 -2.76 19.42
CA ALA A 227 -0.50 -3.36 20.56
C ALA A 227 0.48 -4.04 21.53
N GLU A 228 1.42 -4.80 20.97
CA GLU A 228 2.51 -5.42 21.70
C GLU A 228 3.81 -4.68 21.40
N PRO A 229 4.65 -4.34 22.39
CA PRO A 229 5.93 -3.70 22.16
C PRO A 229 6.79 -4.51 21.18
N VAL A 230 7.40 -3.82 20.20
CA VAL A 230 8.34 -4.40 19.25
C VAL A 230 9.62 -3.59 19.26
N GLU A 231 10.75 -4.26 19.02
CA GLU A 231 12.05 -3.60 18.93
C GLU A 231 12.48 -3.40 17.47
N ALA A 232 13.31 -2.39 17.22
CA ALA A 232 13.84 -2.11 15.87
C ALA A 232 14.56 -3.34 15.28
N GLN A 233 15.30 -4.10 16.10
CA GLN A 233 16.02 -5.29 15.65
C GLN A 233 15.10 -6.39 15.13
N VAL A 234 13.90 -6.53 15.70
CA VAL A 234 12.89 -7.49 15.22
C VAL A 234 12.43 -7.12 13.81
N LEU A 235 12.23 -5.83 13.54
CA LEU A 235 11.83 -5.35 12.21
C LEU A 235 12.94 -5.51 11.17
N LEU A 236 14.21 -5.33 11.57
CA LEU A 236 15.35 -5.63 10.71
C LEU A 236 15.43 -7.12 10.38
N GLY A 237 15.17 -8.00 11.35
CA GLY A 237 15.03 -9.44 11.09
C GLY A 237 13.89 -9.75 10.11
N ILE A 238 12.75 -9.04 10.20
CA ILE A 238 11.66 -9.18 9.21
C ILE A 238 12.13 -8.77 7.80
N HIS A 239 12.93 -7.71 7.68
CA HIS A 239 13.50 -7.31 6.38
C HIS A 239 14.34 -8.45 5.77
N GLU A 240 15.20 -9.10 6.55
CA GLU A 240 15.99 -10.24 6.08
C GLU A 240 15.10 -11.42 5.65
N ARG A 241 14.08 -11.75 6.44
CA ARG A 241 13.10 -12.81 6.09
C ARG A 241 12.31 -12.47 4.84
N LEU A 242 11.95 -11.20 4.64
CA LEU A 242 11.29 -10.72 3.43
C LEU A 242 12.17 -10.95 2.20
N LEU A 243 13.46 -10.60 2.27
CA LEU A 243 14.38 -10.82 1.15
C LEU A 243 14.54 -12.32 0.83
N ALA A 244 14.65 -13.16 1.87
CA ALA A 244 14.68 -14.60 1.69
C ALA A 244 13.38 -15.14 1.06
N ARG A 245 12.21 -14.59 1.45
CA ARG A 245 10.92 -14.97 0.87
C ARG A 245 10.80 -14.56 -0.59
N VAL A 246 11.17 -13.33 -0.94
CA VAL A 246 11.20 -12.83 -2.32
C VAL A 246 12.12 -13.70 -3.17
N ALA A 247 13.30 -14.04 -2.67
CA ALA A 247 14.21 -14.97 -3.33
C ALA A 247 13.57 -16.34 -3.60
N GLY A 248 12.86 -16.89 -2.60
CA GLY A 248 12.15 -18.16 -2.72
C GLY A 248 11.00 -18.15 -3.73
N TRP A 249 10.27 -17.03 -3.84
CA TRP A 249 9.17 -16.88 -4.80
C TRP A 249 9.60 -16.61 -6.24
N LEU A 250 10.80 -16.04 -6.42
CA LEU A 250 11.31 -15.72 -7.75
C LEU A 250 11.51 -17.00 -8.58
N ASP A 251 10.64 -17.23 -9.57
CA ASP A 251 10.71 -18.35 -10.50
C ASP A 251 11.04 -17.88 -11.93
N GLU A 252 11.23 -18.81 -12.86
CA GLU A 252 11.60 -18.46 -14.23
C GLU A 252 10.53 -17.61 -14.94
N PRO A 253 9.21 -17.89 -14.84
CA PRO A 253 8.19 -17.00 -15.39
C PRO A 253 8.27 -15.57 -14.83
N SER A 254 8.55 -15.42 -13.53
CA SER A 254 8.75 -14.11 -12.90
C SER A 254 9.99 -13.39 -13.42
N CYS A 255 11.11 -14.10 -13.58
CA CYS A 255 12.34 -13.57 -14.19
C CYS A 255 12.08 -13.11 -15.63
N ALA A 256 11.43 -13.95 -16.44
CA ALA A 256 11.07 -13.63 -17.81
C ALA A 256 10.14 -12.41 -17.89
N PHE A 257 9.16 -12.31 -16.98
CA PHE A 257 8.28 -11.15 -16.88
C PHE A 257 9.07 -9.86 -16.60
N LEU A 258 9.94 -9.86 -15.58
CA LEU A 258 10.73 -8.68 -15.24
C LEU A 258 11.65 -8.24 -16.39
N ARG A 259 12.26 -9.21 -17.09
CA ARG A 259 13.05 -8.95 -18.31
C ARG A 259 12.19 -8.35 -19.42
N SER A 260 10.98 -8.84 -19.62
CA SER A 260 10.05 -8.33 -20.63
C SER A 260 9.69 -6.86 -20.38
N VAL A 261 9.50 -6.48 -19.11
CA VAL A 261 9.23 -5.10 -18.68
C VAL A 261 10.42 -4.19 -18.95
N GLU A 262 11.63 -4.54 -18.49
CA GLU A 262 12.84 -3.74 -18.75
C GLU A 262 13.25 -3.74 -20.24
N GLY A 263 12.77 -4.74 -21.01
CA GLY A 263 12.87 -4.81 -22.47
C GLY A 263 11.79 -4.03 -23.23
N GLU A 264 10.94 -3.26 -22.52
CA GLU A 264 9.88 -2.40 -23.08
C GLU A 264 8.79 -3.17 -23.86
N ARG A 265 8.72 -4.50 -23.67
CA ARG A 265 7.73 -5.39 -24.28
C ARG A 265 7.14 -6.29 -23.18
N PRO A 266 6.43 -5.71 -22.20
CA PRO A 266 5.96 -6.46 -21.05
C PRO A 266 4.97 -7.55 -21.45
N ASP A 267 5.19 -8.76 -20.95
CA ASP A 267 4.32 -9.91 -21.18
C ASP A 267 3.66 -10.34 -19.87
N PHE A 268 2.47 -9.81 -19.61
CA PHE A 268 1.71 -10.10 -18.39
C PHE A 268 1.09 -11.51 -18.37
N ASP A 269 1.09 -12.24 -19.49
CA ASP A 269 0.66 -13.64 -19.52
C ASP A 269 1.64 -14.54 -18.76
N LEU A 270 2.93 -14.18 -18.71
CA LEU A 270 3.96 -14.89 -17.93
C LEU A 270 3.65 -14.96 -16.43
N ILE A 271 2.89 -14.00 -15.91
CA ILE A 271 2.43 -13.99 -14.52
C ILE A 271 0.93 -14.27 -14.38
N GLY A 272 0.26 -14.65 -15.47
CA GLY A 272 -1.17 -14.99 -15.50
C GLY A 272 -2.11 -13.82 -15.19
N LEU A 273 -1.69 -12.57 -15.45
CA LEU A 273 -2.48 -11.36 -15.18
C LEU A 273 -2.55 -10.42 -16.41
N PRO A 274 -2.97 -10.89 -17.60
CA PRO A 274 -2.96 -10.09 -18.83
C PRO A 274 -3.71 -8.76 -18.72
N HIS A 275 -4.80 -8.73 -17.95
CA HIS A 275 -5.59 -7.52 -17.74
C HIS A 275 -4.82 -6.41 -17.01
N ALA A 276 -3.78 -6.75 -16.23
CA ALA A 276 -2.97 -5.77 -15.50
C ALA A 276 -2.18 -4.84 -16.44
N ALA A 277 -1.94 -5.24 -17.70
CA ALA A 277 -1.37 -4.36 -18.72
C ALA A 277 -2.25 -3.12 -18.99
N GLY A 278 -3.55 -3.21 -18.70
CA GLY A 278 -4.50 -2.11 -18.81
C GLY A 278 -4.40 -1.07 -17.69
N LEU A 279 -3.71 -1.37 -16.59
CA LEU A 279 -3.69 -0.49 -15.42
C LEU A 279 -2.97 0.83 -15.71
N PRO A 280 -3.53 1.99 -15.32
CA PRO A 280 -2.92 3.29 -15.58
C PRO A 280 -1.51 3.47 -15.05
N ALA A 281 -1.21 2.92 -13.86
CA ALA A 281 0.13 2.98 -13.28
C ALA A 281 1.15 2.16 -14.08
N VAL A 282 0.75 0.99 -14.58
CA VAL A 282 1.57 0.17 -15.49
C VAL A 282 1.83 0.95 -16.78
N ARG A 283 0.79 1.47 -17.43
CA ARG A 283 0.94 2.27 -18.66
C ARG A 283 1.85 3.48 -18.44
N ARG A 284 1.71 4.17 -17.31
CA ARG A 284 2.59 5.29 -16.93
C ARG A 284 4.04 4.84 -16.79
N LYS A 285 4.31 3.69 -16.14
CA LYS A 285 5.66 3.13 -16.06
C LYS A 285 6.25 2.89 -17.44
N LEU A 286 5.52 2.23 -18.33
CA LEU A 286 6.00 1.88 -19.66
C LEU A 286 6.31 3.12 -20.50
N LEU A 287 5.50 4.17 -20.39
CA LEU A 287 5.79 5.47 -21.01
C LEU A 287 7.10 6.07 -20.47
N ASN A 288 7.34 5.99 -19.16
CA ASN A 288 8.59 6.49 -18.55
C ASN A 288 9.80 5.65 -18.96
N LEU A 289 9.64 4.33 -19.13
CA LEU A 289 10.70 3.45 -19.63
C LEU A 289 11.10 3.81 -21.06
N ALA A 290 10.11 4.00 -21.94
CA ALA A 290 10.31 4.40 -23.34
C ALA A 290 11.14 5.68 -23.51
N GLN A 291 11.05 6.60 -22.54
CA GLN A 291 11.76 7.88 -22.53
C GLN A 291 13.21 7.80 -22.01
N ARG A 292 13.67 6.64 -21.51
CA ARG A 292 15.06 6.47 -21.05
C ARG A 292 16.05 6.56 -22.21
N THR A 293 17.28 7.00 -21.92
CA THR A 293 18.38 6.90 -22.89
C THR A 293 18.83 5.45 -23.05
N ASP A 294 19.40 5.10 -24.20
CA ASP A 294 19.94 3.75 -24.47
C ASP A 294 20.94 3.32 -23.38
N ALA A 295 21.80 4.24 -22.93
CA ALA A 295 22.75 4.01 -21.85
C ALA A 295 22.06 3.67 -20.53
N LYS A 296 21.00 4.39 -20.14
CA LYS A 296 20.24 4.09 -18.92
C LYS A 296 19.52 2.75 -19.02
N ARG A 297 18.94 2.42 -20.19
CA ARG A 297 18.30 1.12 -20.43
C ARG A 297 19.31 -0.02 -20.34
N ALA A 298 20.49 0.12 -20.93
CA ALA A 298 21.55 -0.90 -20.85
C ALA A 298 22.01 -1.10 -19.39
N ALA A 299 22.21 -0.01 -18.64
CA ALA A 299 22.61 -0.07 -17.24
C ALA A 299 21.55 -0.76 -16.35
N ASP A 300 20.27 -0.39 -16.45
CA ASP A 300 19.21 -1.00 -15.66
C ASP A 300 19.01 -2.49 -15.98
N ARG A 301 19.13 -2.86 -17.27
CA ARG A 301 19.08 -4.28 -17.67
C ARG A 301 20.24 -5.09 -17.12
N GLY A 302 21.47 -4.55 -17.17
CA GLY A 302 22.64 -5.20 -16.57
C GLY A 302 22.48 -5.42 -15.08
N LEU A 303 22.04 -4.39 -14.34
CA LEU A 303 21.79 -4.47 -12.90
C LEU A 303 20.65 -5.43 -12.56
N LEU A 304 19.62 -5.54 -13.41
CA LEU A 304 18.57 -6.54 -13.26
C LEU A 304 19.12 -7.95 -13.41
N GLU A 305 19.87 -8.24 -14.47
CA GLU A 305 20.46 -9.58 -14.65
C GLU A 305 21.41 -9.96 -13.50
N GLU A 306 22.24 -9.02 -13.02
CA GLU A 306 23.09 -9.25 -11.85
C GLU A 306 22.27 -9.57 -10.59
N ALA A 307 21.18 -8.84 -10.35
CA ALA A 307 20.31 -9.08 -9.21
C ALA A 307 19.62 -10.45 -9.30
N LEU A 308 19.08 -10.79 -10.48
CA LEU A 308 18.43 -12.08 -10.72
C LEU A 308 19.43 -13.24 -10.58
N ALA A 309 20.60 -13.14 -11.20
CA ALA A 309 21.65 -14.16 -11.13
C ALA A 309 22.13 -14.39 -9.68
N ARG A 310 22.28 -13.32 -8.90
CA ARG A 310 22.65 -13.41 -7.48
C ARG A 310 21.60 -14.16 -6.66
N ILE A 311 20.32 -13.83 -6.87
CA ILE A 311 19.21 -14.46 -6.15
C ILE A 311 19.07 -15.93 -6.52
N VAL A 312 19.10 -16.26 -7.82
CA VAL A 312 18.97 -17.63 -8.33
C VAL A 312 20.20 -18.47 -7.94
N GLY A 313 21.41 -17.91 -8.04
CA GLY A 313 22.65 -18.56 -7.65
C GLY A 313 22.68 -18.91 -6.15
N ALA A 314 22.25 -17.99 -5.29
CA ALA A 314 22.19 -18.21 -3.84
C ALA A 314 21.20 -19.31 -3.42
N ARG A 315 20.20 -19.64 -4.26
CA ARG A 315 19.30 -20.78 -4.05
C ARG A 315 19.90 -22.11 -4.46
N SER A 316 20.76 -22.11 -5.47
CA SER A 316 21.40 -23.35 -5.97
C SER A 316 22.53 -23.83 -5.05
N SER A 317 23.02 -22.96 -4.16
CA SER A 317 24.09 -23.25 -3.19
C SER A 317 23.61 -23.60 -1.78
N ARG A 318 22.29 -23.68 -1.55
CA ARG A 318 21.66 -24.09 -0.28
C ARG A 318 20.98 -25.44 -0.45
#